data_AF-A0ABD3KSA2-F1
#
_entry.id   AF-A0ABD3KSA2-F1
#
_cell.length_a   1.000
_cell.length_b   1.000
_cell.length_c   1.000
_cell.angle_alpha   90.00
_cell.angle_beta   90.00
_cell.angle_gamma   90.00
#
_symmetry.space_group_name_H-M   'P 1'
#
loop_
_entity.id
_entity.type
_entity.pdbx_description
1 polymer ?
#
loop_
_entity_poly.entity_id
_entity_poly.type
_entity_poly.pdbx_seq_one_letter_code
_entity_poly.pdbx_strand_id
1 'polypeptide(L)'
;MASHPGNDGPPPLLGRRAPPCVLLLCHPIEFSLLDRPLPDNFRFLKPWESPLPLDDFLSSADARPAEAILTNGRAPVTADMLRRLPGVRLVFTSSAGVNHIDLAECRRRGIAVAGAGDAYSEDVADLAVGLLMDVLRKVSASDRHVRRGLWSSEGEVALSSKLGGKRVGIVGLGKIGLKVAKRLEAFGCAVSYNSRNTKPCVPYPFYSDVSELAANCDALVICCGLNEQTHHMITREVLLALGKEGMIVNVGRGSIVDEKEMVQLLVQAELEGAGLDVFENEPDIPEELLALDNVVLSPHSAVFTPESFSDICNLAVGNLEAFFSNKPLLSPVLYQ
;
A
#
# COMPACT_ATOMS: atom_id res chain seq x y z
N MET A 1 38.98 -40.59 -58.64
CA MET A 1 37.82 -39.94 -57.98
C MET A 1 37.64 -40.58 -56.62
N ALA A 2 38.10 -39.94 -55.55
CA ALA A 2 37.83 -40.33 -54.18
C ALA A 2 37.62 -39.04 -53.38
N SER A 3 36.39 -38.83 -52.95
CA SER A 3 35.90 -37.65 -52.22
C SER A 3 36.24 -37.77 -50.74
N HIS A 4 36.85 -36.72 -50.18
CA HIS A 4 37.03 -36.56 -48.73
C HIS A 4 35.69 -36.31 -48.03
N PRO A 5 35.44 -36.90 -46.85
CA PRO A 5 34.32 -36.51 -46.01
C PRO A 5 34.69 -35.23 -45.25
N GLY A 6 33.84 -34.20 -45.40
CA GLY A 6 33.93 -32.95 -44.67
C GLY A 6 33.75 -33.16 -43.17
N ASN A 7 34.65 -32.55 -42.40
CA ASN A 7 34.59 -32.46 -40.95
C ASN A 7 33.65 -31.31 -40.57
N ASP A 8 32.34 -31.59 -40.50
CA ASP A 8 31.36 -30.65 -39.96
C ASP A 8 31.39 -30.75 -38.43
N GLY A 9 32.21 -29.90 -37.82
CA GLY A 9 32.15 -29.66 -36.37
C GLY A 9 30.78 -29.10 -35.97
N PRO A 10 30.35 -29.30 -34.71
CA PRO A 10 29.07 -28.80 -34.23
C PRO A 10 28.99 -27.28 -34.37
N PRO A 11 27.81 -26.72 -34.71
CA PRO A 11 27.65 -25.29 -34.88
C PRO A 11 28.01 -24.56 -33.57
N PRO A 12 28.59 -23.35 -33.64
CA PRO A 12 28.93 -22.58 -32.45
C PRO A 12 27.65 -22.35 -31.63
N LEU A 13 27.72 -22.66 -30.34
CA LEU A 13 26.69 -22.33 -29.36
C LEU A 13 26.40 -20.83 -29.49
N LEU A 14 25.21 -20.49 -30.01
CA LEU A 14 24.66 -19.14 -29.98
C LEU A 14 24.86 -18.60 -28.57
N GLY A 15 25.71 -17.58 -28.44
CA GLY A 15 26.12 -17.04 -27.15
C GLY A 15 24.90 -16.73 -26.30
N ARG A 16 24.78 -17.38 -25.14
CA ARG A 16 23.73 -17.06 -24.16
C ARG A 16 23.84 -15.57 -23.87
N ARG A 17 22.84 -14.79 -24.30
CA ARG A 17 22.69 -13.40 -23.90
C ARG A 17 22.78 -13.34 -22.38
N ALA A 18 23.58 -12.43 -21.84
CA ALA A 18 23.67 -12.24 -20.39
C ALA A 18 22.25 -12.07 -19.80
N PRO A 19 21.98 -12.62 -18.61
CA PRO A 19 20.66 -12.51 -17.99
C PRO A 19 20.28 -11.04 -17.80
N PRO A 20 19.00 -10.68 -18.01
CA PRO A 20 18.56 -9.31 -17.78
C PRO A 20 18.83 -8.86 -16.34
N CYS A 21 19.22 -7.60 -16.16
CA CYS A 21 19.63 -7.07 -14.86
C CYS A 21 18.50 -6.26 -14.21
N VAL A 22 18.22 -6.58 -12.95
CA VAL A 22 17.18 -5.94 -12.13
C VAL A 22 17.83 -5.37 -10.88
N LEU A 23 17.63 -4.07 -10.64
CA LEU A 23 18.07 -3.42 -9.41
C LEU A 23 17.02 -3.61 -8.31
N LEU A 24 17.42 -4.14 -7.16
CA LEU A 24 16.58 -4.16 -5.96
C LEU A 24 16.93 -2.93 -5.12
N LEU A 25 16.00 -1.99 -4.95
CA LEU A 25 16.27 -0.79 -4.12
C LEU A 25 16.15 -1.06 -2.62
N CYS A 26 15.40 -2.09 -2.25
CA CYS A 26 15.23 -2.55 -0.89
C CYS A 26 15.14 -4.08 -0.85
N HIS A 27 15.30 -4.65 0.34
CA HIS A 27 15.05 -6.08 0.54
C HIS A 27 13.60 -6.41 0.16
N PRO A 28 13.36 -7.36 -0.77
CA PRO A 28 12.02 -7.78 -1.14
C PRO A 28 11.47 -8.70 -0.03
N ILE A 29 10.88 -8.10 1.00
CA ILE A 29 10.45 -8.78 2.22
C ILE A 29 9.48 -9.93 1.94
N GLU A 30 8.68 -9.82 0.88
CA GLU A 30 7.67 -10.80 0.49
C GLU A 30 8.32 -12.12 0.08
N PHE A 31 9.48 -12.06 -0.60
CA PHE A 31 10.26 -13.24 -0.97
C PHE A 31 10.92 -13.87 0.25
N SER A 32 11.50 -13.04 1.12
CA SER A 32 12.19 -13.50 2.33
C SER A 32 11.23 -14.15 3.34
N LEU A 33 10.06 -13.56 3.59
CA LEU A 33 9.09 -14.08 4.56
C LEU A 33 8.37 -15.34 4.08
N LEU A 34 8.39 -15.63 2.78
CA LEU A 34 7.87 -16.86 2.19
C LEU A 34 8.94 -17.93 1.97
N ASP A 35 10.19 -17.69 2.38
CA ASP A 35 11.35 -18.53 2.03
C ASP A 35 11.45 -18.82 0.52
N ARG A 36 10.98 -17.88 -0.31
CA ARG A 36 10.94 -18.02 -1.77
C ARG A 36 12.20 -17.39 -2.38
N PRO A 37 13.04 -18.17 -3.09
CA PRO A 37 14.19 -17.60 -3.75
C PRO A 37 13.77 -16.67 -4.91
N LEU A 38 14.57 -15.63 -5.14
CA LEU A 38 14.48 -14.85 -6.38
C LEU A 38 14.81 -15.76 -7.58
N PRO A 39 14.16 -15.57 -8.74
CA PRO A 39 14.34 -16.45 -9.88
C PRO A 39 15.73 -16.30 -10.51
N ASP A 40 16.31 -17.40 -11.01
CA ASP A 40 17.69 -17.47 -11.51
C ASP A 40 17.87 -16.96 -12.96
N ASN A 41 16.76 -16.69 -13.64
CA ASN A 41 16.73 -16.13 -14.99
C ASN A 41 17.04 -14.61 -15.03
N PHE A 42 17.11 -13.93 -13.89
CA PHE A 42 17.53 -12.53 -13.76
C PHE A 42 18.81 -12.39 -12.93
N ARG A 43 19.61 -11.38 -13.27
CA ARG A 43 20.72 -10.93 -12.41
C ARG A 43 20.22 -9.80 -11.51
N PHE A 44 20.18 -10.02 -10.21
CA PHE A 44 19.78 -9.00 -9.25
C PHE A 44 20.98 -8.20 -8.75
N LEU A 45 20.90 -6.87 -8.88
CA LEU A 45 21.85 -5.93 -8.33
C LEU A 45 21.33 -5.45 -6.97
N LYS A 46 22.15 -5.59 -5.93
CA LYS A 46 21.76 -5.37 -4.55
C LYS A 46 22.70 -4.32 -3.92
N PRO A 47 22.29 -3.04 -3.85
CA PRO A 47 23.12 -1.97 -3.34
C PRO A 47 23.68 -2.24 -1.93
N TRP A 48 22.91 -2.92 -1.07
CA TRP A 48 23.31 -3.27 0.29
C TRP A 48 24.43 -4.33 0.39
N GLU A 49 24.77 -5.01 -0.71
CA GLU A 49 25.95 -5.90 -0.77
C GLU A 49 27.22 -5.13 -1.21
N SER A 50 27.10 -3.84 -1.57
CA SER A 50 28.22 -2.97 -1.93
C SER A 50 28.73 -2.19 -0.71
N PRO A 51 30.05 -1.93 -0.62
CA PRO A 51 30.59 -1.00 0.38
C PRO A 51 30.27 0.47 0.08
N LEU A 52 29.75 0.78 -1.11
CA LEU A 52 29.41 2.14 -1.52
C LEU A 52 28.07 2.58 -0.91
N PRO A 53 27.93 3.85 -0.50
CA PRO A 53 26.63 4.46 -0.28
C PRO A 53 25.72 4.29 -1.50
N LEU A 54 24.39 4.25 -1.29
CA LEU A 54 23.42 4.00 -2.37
C LEU A 54 23.66 4.92 -3.57
N ASP A 55 23.76 6.22 -3.33
CA ASP A 55 23.99 7.24 -4.37
C ASP A 55 25.25 7.00 -5.22
N ASP A 56 26.34 6.57 -4.59
CA ASP A 56 27.59 6.25 -5.25
C ASP A 56 27.49 4.92 -6.02
N PHE A 57 26.82 3.93 -5.43
CA PHE A 57 26.51 2.67 -6.10
C PHE A 57 25.69 2.90 -7.37
N LEU A 58 24.63 3.71 -7.31
CA LEU A 58 23.79 4.03 -8.47
C LEU A 58 24.56 4.72 -9.60
N SER A 59 25.63 5.45 -9.28
CA SER A 59 26.51 6.11 -10.25
C SER A 59 27.65 5.21 -10.76
N SER A 60 27.89 4.08 -10.08
CA SER A 60 29.00 3.17 -10.37
C SER A 60 28.78 2.34 -11.63
N ALA A 61 29.84 1.69 -12.11
CA ALA A 61 29.75 0.76 -13.24
C ALA A 61 28.88 -0.48 -12.92
N ASP A 62 28.73 -0.84 -11.64
CA ASP A 62 27.99 -2.02 -11.20
C ASP A 62 26.47 -1.86 -11.35
N ALA A 63 25.96 -0.62 -11.25
CA ALA A 63 24.55 -0.30 -11.42
C ALA A 63 24.15 -0.08 -12.89
N ARG A 64 25.11 0.27 -13.78
CA ARG A 64 24.85 0.57 -15.19
C ARG A 64 24.06 -0.49 -15.97
N PRO A 65 24.24 -1.80 -15.72
CA PRO A 65 23.48 -2.83 -16.44
C PRO A 65 21.98 -2.84 -16.10
N ALA A 66 21.52 -2.17 -15.04
CA ALA A 66 20.13 -2.21 -14.62
C ALA A 66 19.17 -1.75 -15.73
N GLU A 67 18.23 -2.63 -16.10
CA GLU A 67 17.16 -2.34 -17.05
C GLU A 67 15.79 -2.20 -16.38
N ALA A 68 15.63 -2.79 -15.19
CA ALA A 68 14.43 -2.70 -14.37
C ALA A 68 14.78 -2.42 -12.90
N ILE A 69 13.85 -1.80 -12.19
CA ILE A 69 13.91 -1.57 -10.75
C ILE A 69 12.77 -2.35 -10.08
N LEU A 70 13.08 -3.05 -8.99
CA LEU A 70 12.11 -3.56 -8.03
C LEU A 70 12.24 -2.73 -6.75
N THR A 71 11.13 -2.14 -6.34
CA THR A 71 11.03 -1.32 -5.13
C THR A 71 9.77 -1.63 -4.32
N ASN A 72 9.59 -0.97 -3.18
CA ASN A 72 8.37 -0.96 -2.40
C ASN A 72 8.10 0.47 -1.86
N GLY A 73 7.02 0.64 -1.08
CA GLY A 73 6.61 1.95 -0.56
C GLY A 73 7.62 2.66 0.35
N ARG A 74 8.65 1.96 0.85
CA ARG A 74 9.68 2.51 1.76
C ARG A 74 10.94 2.98 1.03
N ALA A 75 11.10 2.60 -0.24
CA ALA A 75 12.27 2.96 -1.04
C ALA A 75 11.84 3.87 -2.21
N PRO A 76 11.98 5.21 -2.07
CA PRO A 76 11.54 6.13 -3.10
C PRO A 76 12.35 5.98 -4.39
N VAL A 77 11.69 6.22 -5.53
CA VAL A 77 12.30 6.27 -6.86
C VAL A 77 12.21 7.70 -7.36
N THR A 78 13.24 8.49 -7.10
CA THR A 78 13.28 9.93 -7.42
C THR A 78 13.82 10.20 -8.82
N ALA A 79 13.57 11.40 -9.36
CA ALA A 79 14.18 11.81 -10.61
C ALA A 79 15.71 11.80 -10.59
N ASP A 80 16.35 12.08 -9.45
CA ASP A 80 17.82 12.01 -9.34
C ASP A 80 18.32 10.58 -9.46
N MET A 81 17.70 9.63 -8.76
CA MET A 81 18.04 8.21 -8.87
C MET A 81 17.83 7.69 -10.29
N LEU A 82 16.71 8.05 -10.90
CA LEU A 82 16.43 7.71 -12.28
C LEU A 82 17.54 8.26 -13.20
N ARG A 83 17.95 9.53 -13.07
CA ARG A 83 19.02 10.13 -13.90
C ARG A 83 20.35 9.36 -13.84
N ARG A 84 20.69 8.77 -12.69
CA ARG A 84 21.90 7.93 -12.52
C ARG A 84 21.78 6.58 -13.22
N LEU A 85 20.56 6.14 -13.53
CA LEU A 85 20.24 4.85 -14.16
C LEU A 85 19.63 5.06 -15.58
N PRO A 86 20.43 5.46 -16.58
CA PRO A 86 19.91 5.77 -17.92
C PRO A 86 19.32 4.54 -18.64
N GLY A 87 19.75 3.32 -18.31
CA GLY A 87 19.29 2.07 -18.92
C GLY A 87 17.94 1.54 -18.40
N VAL A 88 17.43 2.08 -17.29
CA VAL A 88 16.17 1.63 -16.70
C VAL A 88 14.98 2.01 -17.59
N ARG A 89 14.11 1.03 -17.80
CA ARG A 89 12.92 1.10 -18.66
C ARG A 89 11.67 0.53 -17.99
N LEU A 90 11.81 -0.12 -16.82
CA LEU A 90 10.71 -0.60 -15.98
C LEU A 90 10.97 -0.26 -14.50
N VAL A 91 9.94 0.20 -13.81
CA VAL A 91 9.87 0.23 -12.35
C VAL A 91 8.69 -0.62 -11.91
N PHE A 92 8.96 -1.70 -11.18
CA PHE A 92 7.94 -2.47 -10.47
C PHE A 92 7.95 -2.10 -9.00
N THR A 93 6.78 -1.85 -8.42
CA THR A 93 6.62 -1.62 -6.98
C THR A 93 5.70 -2.64 -6.34
N SER A 94 6.13 -3.26 -5.23
CA SER A 94 5.27 -4.09 -4.38
C SER A 94 4.36 -3.25 -3.47
N SER A 95 3.77 -2.18 -4.01
CA SER A 95 2.85 -1.31 -3.28
C SER A 95 1.61 -1.01 -4.11
N ALA A 96 0.48 -0.79 -3.44
CA ALA A 96 -0.72 -0.28 -4.08
C ALA A 96 -0.58 1.20 -4.48
N GLY A 97 -0.09 2.02 -3.54
CA GLY A 97 0.24 3.43 -3.78
C GLY A 97 1.54 3.60 -4.58
N VAL A 98 1.65 4.71 -5.29
CA VAL A 98 2.78 5.06 -6.16
C VAL A 98 3.37 6.44 -5.84
N ASN A 99 3.01 7.01 -4.69
CA ASN A 99 3.43 8.34 -4.24
C ASN A 99 4.95 8.46 -3.99
N HIS A 100 5.64 7.34 -3.82
CA HIS A 100 7.08 7.24 -3.66
C HIS A 100 7.84 7.13 -5.00
N ILE A 101 7.15 7.16 -6.14
CA ILE A 101 7.74 7.08 -7.49
C ILE A 101 7.50 8.39 -8.21
N ASP A 102 8.55 8.96 -8.78
CA ASP A 102 8.45 10.12 -9.68
C ASP A 102 7.84 9.70 -11.03
N LEU A 103 6.50 9.63 -11.07
CA LEU A 103 5.76 9.25 -12.26
C LEU A 103 5.94 10.25 -13.42
N ALA A 104 6.16 11.53 -13.12
CA ALA A 104 6.39 12.55 -14.14
C ALA A 104 7.71 12.29 -14.87
N GLU A 105 8.78 11.98 -14.14
CA GLU A 105 10.07 11.61 -14.71
C GLU A 105 10.01 10.27 -15.45
N CYS A 106 9.34 9.26 -14.88
CA CYS A 106 9.12 7.98 -15.56
C CYS A 106 8.43 8.19 -16.92
N ARG A 107 7.36 9.00 -16.96
CA ARG A 107 6.65 9.35 -18.19
C ARG A 107 7.54 10.09 -19.17
N ARG A 108 8.29 11.11 -18.71
CA ARG A 108 9.19 11.91 -19.55
C ARG A 108 10.25 11.05 -20.24
N ARG A 109 10.68 9.96 -19.60
CA ARG A 109 11.69 9.04 -20.10
C ARG A 109 11.15 7.79 -20.80
N GLY A 110 9.84 7.60 -20.84
CA GLY A 110 9.23 6.38 -21.38
C GLY A 110 9.50 5.13 -20.54
N ILE A 111 9.74 5.29 -19.24
CA ILE A 111 9.87 4.20 -18.28
C ILE A 111 8.47 3.67 -17.96
N ALA A 112 8.25 2.38 -18.11
CA ALA A 112 7.01 1.75 -17.72
C ALA A 112 6.95 1.58 -16.19
N VAL A 113 5.78 1.73 -15.60
CA VAL A 113 5.55 1.52 -14.17
C VAL A 113 4.51 0.42 -14.00
N ALA A 114 4.81 -0.55 -13.15
CA ALA A 114 3.90 -1.61 -12.74
C ALA A 114 3.79 -1.68 -11.21
N GLY A 115 2.64 -2.08 -10.71
CA GLY A 115 2.36 -2.06 -9.27
C GLY A 115 1.48 -3.21 -8.81
N ALA A 116 1.20 -3.19 -7.52
CA ALA A 116 0.55 -4.28 -6.78
C ALA A 116 -0.89 -3.98 -6.34
N GLY A 117 -1.48 -2.88 -6.81
CA GLY A 117 -2.76 -2.37 -6.28
C GLY A 117 -3.89 -3.40 -6.25
N ASP A 118 -3.98 -4.26 -7.25
CA ASP A 118 -5.07 -5.23 -7.37
C ASP A 118 -4.90 -6.41 -6.41
N ALA A 119 -3.66 -6.89 -6.27
CA ALA A 119 -3.33 -8.04 -5.42
C ALA A 119 -3.66 -7.77 -3.95
N TYR A 120 -3.50 -6.53 -3.49
CA TYR A 120 -3.75 -6.15 -2.10
C TYR A 120 -5.20 -5.81 -1.79
N SER A 121 -6.06 -5.71 -2.80
CA SER A 121 -7.35 -5.05 -2.62
C SER A 121 -8.30 -5.79 -1.66
N GLU A 122 -8.26 -7.13 -1.59
CA GLU A 122 -9.09 -7.91 -0.65
C GLU A 122 -8.61 -7.75 0.79
N ASP A 123 -7.34 -8.05 1.08
CA ASP A 123 -6.80 -8.03 2.44
C ASP A 123 -6.84 -6.62 3.06
N VAL A 124 -6.58 -5.58 2.28
CA VAL A 124 -6.72 -4.19 2.76
C VAL A 124 -8.18 -3.86 3.10
N ALA A 125 -9.13 -4.38 2.32
CA ALA A 125 -10.55 -4.17 2.61
C ALA A 125 -11.00 -4.96 3.85
N ASP A 126 -10.47 -6.16 4.07
CA ASP A 126 -10.70 -6.95 5.27
C ASP A 126 -10.14 -6.25 6.51
N LEU A 127 -8.90 -5.74 6.45
CA LEU A 127 -8.32 -5.02 7.57
C LEU A 127 -9.09 -3.72 7.87
N ALA A 128 -9.50 -2.95 6.85
CA ALA A 128 -10.26 -1.72 7.08
C ALA A 128 -11.58 -1.98 7.84
N VAL A 129 -12.30 -3.03 7.46
CA VAL A 129 -13.55 -3.43 8.16
C VAL A 129 -13.24 -4.00 9.54
N GLY A 130 -12.16 -4.79 9.67
CA GLY A 130 -11.68 -5.31 10.95
C GLY A 130 -11.32 -4.19 11.95
N LEU A 131 -10.58 -3.18 11.51
CA LEU A 131 -10.24 -2.00 12.30
C LEU A 131 -11.50 -1.23 12.72
N LEU A 132 -12.44 -1.00 11.80
CA LEU A 132 -13.71 -0.34 12.14
C LEU A 132 -14.48 -1.13 13.20
N MET A 133 -14.58 -2.45 13.03
CA MET A 133 -15.23 -3.33 13.99
C MET A 133 -14.54 -3.29 15.35
N ASP A 134 -13.22 -3.31 15.38
CA ASP A 134 -12.46 -3.28 16.63
C ASP A 134 -12.62 -1.95 17.36
N VAL A 135 -12.57 -0.81 16.65
CA VAL A 135 -12.86 0.51 17.26
C VAL A 135 -14.28 0.55 17.84
N LEU A 136 -15.28 0.08 17.09
CA LEU A 136 -16.68 0.07 17.53
C LEU A 136 -16.92 -0.85 18.73
N ARG A 137 -16.30 -2.03 18.72
CA ARG A 137 -16.55 -3.11 19.69
C ARG A 137 -15.52 -3.20 20.81
N LYS A 138 -14.45 -2.43 20.71
CA LYS A 138 -13.31 -2.37 21.64
C LYS A 138 -12.72 -3.76 21.89
N VAL A 139 -12.53 -4.57 20.83
CA VAL A 139 -12.09 -5.97 20.96
C VAL A 139 -10.68 -6.02 21.51
N SER A 140 -9.74 -5.29 20.91
CA SER A 140 -8.35 -5.22 21.35
C SER A 140 -8.21 -4.65 22.76
N ALA A 141 -8.99 -3.62 23.11
CA ALA A 141 -9.01 -3.07 24.47
C ALA A 141 -9.57 -4.09 25.48
N SER A 142 -10.65 -4.80 25.12
CA SER A 142 -11.25 -5.84 25.96
C SER A 142 -10.32 -7.04 26.16
N ASP A 143 -9.57 -7.45 25.12
CA ASP A 143 -8.54 -8.49 25.24
C ASP A 143 -7.46 -8.07 26.25
N ARG A 144 -6.95 -6.84 26.16
CA ARG A 144 -5.98 -6.30 27.15
C ARG A 144 -6.56 -6.27 28.56
N HIS A 145 -7.82 -5.87 28.72
CA HIS A 145 -8.53 -5.85 30.02
C HIS A 145 -8.55 -7.23 30.67
N VAL A 146 -8.96 -8.26 29.91
CA VAL A 146 -9.02 -9.64 30.40
C VAL A 146 -7.62 -10.18 30.72
N ARG A 147 -6.64 -9.99 29.83
CA ARG A 147 -5.27 -10.48 30.03
C ARG A 147 -4.56 -9.85 31.24
N ARG A 148 -4.92 -8.62 31.59
CA ARG A 148 -4.43 -7.92 32.78
C ARG A 148 -5.15 -8.35 34.07
N GLY A 149 -6.15 -9.24 33.98
CA GLY A 149 -6.94 -9.69 35.13
C GLY A 149 -8.00 -8.68 35.60
N LEU A 150 -8.17 -7.56 34.88
CA LEU A 150 -9.03 -6.46 35.29
C LEU A 150 -10.51 -6.83 35.28
N TRP A 151 -10.92 -7.81 34.48
CA TRP A 151 -12.30 -8.30 34.54
C TRP A 151 -12.64 -8.90 35.90
N SER A 152 -11.70 -9.63 36.51
CA SER A 152 -11.91 -10.21 37.84
C SER A 152 -11.82 -9.19 38.96
N SER A 153 -11.01 -8.13 38.80
CA SER A 153 -10.74 -7.16 39.88
C SER A 153 -11.60 -5.90 39.81
N GLU A 154 -11.91 -5.43 38.61
CA GLU A 154 -12.63 -4.17 38.34
C GLU A 154 -14.03 -4.40 37.73
N GLY A 155 -14.29 -5.60 37.21
CA GLY A 155 -15.60 -5.99 36.68
C GLY A 155 -15.77 -5.70 35.19
N GLU A 156 -17.03 -5.52 34.79
CA GLU A 156 -17.46 -5.40 33.39
C GLU A 156 -16.95 -4.11 32.72
N VAL A 157 -16.68 -4.18 31.42
CA VAL A 157 -16.28 -3.03 30.59
C VAL A 157 -17.48 -2.16 30.18
N ALA A 158 -17.20 -0.93 29.75
CA ALA A 158 -18.23 -0.01 29.24
C ALA A 158 -18.95 -0.55 27.99
N LEU A 159 -20.19 -0.09 27.77
CA LEU A 159 -20.95 -0.43 26.57
C LEU A 159 -20.20 0.00 25.30
N SER A 160 -20.30 -0.84 24.27
CA SER A 160 -19.70 -0.63 22.95
C SER A 160 -20.76 -0.28 21.91
N SER A 161 -20.33 0.07 20.70
CA SER A 161 -21.19 0.51 19.61
C SER A 161 -21.51 -0.62 18.62
N LYS A 162 -22.76 -0.71 18.18
CA LYS A 162 -23.16 -1.62 17.11
C LYS A 162 -22.69 -1.10 15.73
N LEU A 163 -22.22 -1.98 14.85
CA LEU A 163 -21.88 -1.67 13.45
C LEU A 163 -23.12 -1.54 12.56
N GLY A 164 -24.01 -2.54 12.56
CA GLY A 164 -25.16 -2.54 11.65
C GLY A 164 -26.10 -1.36 11.88
N GLY A 165 -26.46 -0.67 10.80
CA GLY A 165 -27.24 0.57 10.80
C GLY A 165 -26.39 1.85 10.79
N LYS A 166 -25.07 1.78 10.98
CA LYS A 166 -24.17 2.94 10.90
C LYS A 166 -24.09 3.49 9.47
N ARG A 167 -23.95 4.81 9.37
CA ARG A 167 -23.62 5.52 8.13
C ARG A 167 -22.10 5.55 7.98
N VAL A 168 -21.58 4.99 6.90
CA VAL A 168 -20.14 4.93 6.66
C VAL A 168 -19.78 5.64 5.37
N GLY A 169 -18.91 6.64 5.48
CA GLY A 169 -18.38 7.38 4.35
C GLY A 169 -17.04 6.81 3.91
N ILE A 170 -16.91 6.48 2.63
CA ILE A 170 -15.65 5.96 2.06
C ILE A 170 -14.97 7.07 1.27
N VAL A 171 -13.77 7.46 1.69
CA VAL A 171 -12.94 8.43 0.98
C VAL A 171 -12.06 7.69 -0.01
N GLY A 172 -12.46 7.72 -1.29
CA GLY A 172 -11.82 6.99 -2.38
C GLY A 172 -12.50 5.67 -2.72
N LEU A 173 -13.50 5.71 -3.62
CA LEU A 173 -14.19 4.51 -4.11
C LEU A 173 -13.44 3.81 -5.26
N GLY A 174 -12.17 3.49 -5.04
CA GLY A 174 -11.33 2.68 -5.93
C GLY A 174 -11.57 1.18 -5.76
N LYS A 175 -10.59 0.34 -6.14
CA LYS A 175 -10.68 -1.13 -6.00
C LYS A 175 -10.84 -1.56 -4.54
N ILE A 176 -10.04 -0.98 -3.64
CA ILE A 176 -10.14 -1.19 -2.18
C ILE A 176 -11.48 -0.64 -1.66
N GLY A 177 -11.80 0.63 -1.94
CA GLY A 177 -13.03 1.27 -1.46
C GLY A 177 -14.31 0.53 -1.86
N LEU A 178 -14.40 -0.03 -3.08
CA LEU A 178 -15.52 -0.86 -3.50
C LEU A 178 -15.65 -2.16 -2.69
N LYS A 179 -14.52 -2.80 -2.37
CA LYS A 179 -14.48 -4.03 -1.57
C LYS A 179 -14.84 -3.77 -0.10
N VAL A 180 -14.44 -2.62 0.44
CA VAL A 180 -14.88 -2.13 1.75
C VAL A 180 -16.39 -1.89 1.74
N ALA A 181 -16.90 -1.16 0.75
CA ALA A 181 -18.34 -0.88 0.61
C ALA A 181 -19.18 -2.17 0.59
N LYS A 182 -18.78 -3.15 -0.22
CA LYS A 182 -19.44 -4.46 -0.33
C LYS A 182 -19.53 -5.19 1.02
N ARG A 183 -18.45 -5.16 1.81
CA ARG A 183 -18.40 -5.80 3.13
C ARG A 183 -19.32 -5.09 4.12
N LEU A 184 -19.25 -3.76 4.18
CA LEU A 184 -20.06 -2.95 5.09
C LEU A 184 -21.56 -3.02 4.78
N GLU A 185 -21.93 -3.13 3.50
CA GLU A 185 -23.30 -3.38 3.06
C GLU A 185 -23.84 -4.71 3.64
N ALA A 186 -23.02 -5.77 3.65
CA ALA A 186 -23.39 -7.05 4.25
C ALA A 186 -23.58 -6.98 5.78
N PHE A 187 -22.94 -6.02 6.45
CA PHE A 187 -23.18 -5.71 7.87
C PHE A 187 -24.43 -4.82 8.09
N GLY A 188 -25.11 -4.40 7.03
CA GLY A 188 -26.27 -3.51 7.09
C GLY A 188 -25.92 -2.05 7.34
N CYS A 189 -24.73 -1.60 6.93
CA CYS A 189 -24.36 -0.18 6.98
C CYS A 189 -24.92 0.59 5.79
N ALA A 190 -25.23 1.87 6.00
CA ALA A 190 -25.53 2.79 4.90
C ALA A 190 -24.23 3.39 4.38
N VAL A 191 -23.80 2.99 3.18
CA VAL A 191 -22.52 3.42 2.60
C VAL A 191 -22.71 4.62 1.66
N SER A 192 -21.88 5.63 1.84
CA SER A 192 -21.72 6.77 0.92
C SER A 192 -20.23 6.96 0.59
N TYR A 193 -19.89 7.79 -0.41
CA TYR A 193 -18.49 7.95 -0.79
C TYR A 193 -18.14 9.34 -1.32
N ASN A 194 -16.85 9.66 -1.19
CA ASN A 194 -16.20 10.76 -1.88
C ASN A 194 -15.14 10.20 -2.86
N SER A 195 -15.01 10.85 -4.01
CA SER A 195 -13.88 10.67 -4.92
C SER A 195 -13.79 11.80 -5.94
N ARG A 196 -12.66 11.92 -6.64
CA ARG A 196 -12.46 12.94 -7.70
C ARG A 196 -13.60 13.01 -8.73
N ASN A 197 -14.12 11.86 -9.15
CA ASN A 197 -15.24 11.77 -10.09
C ASN A 197 -16.27 10.78 -9.56
N THR A 198 -17.53 10.96 -9.94
CA THR A 198 -18.58 9.97 -9.68
C THR A 198 -18.21 8.63 -10.32
N LYS A 199 -18.58 7.54 -9.66
CA LYS A 199 -18.43 6.18 -10.19
C LYS A 199 -19.72 5.77 -10.90
N PRO A 200 -19.63 5.33 -12.17
CA PRO A 200 -20.81 4.82 -12.85
C PRO A 200 -21.26 3.51 -12.18
N CYS A 201 -22.57 3.29 -12.13
CA CYS A 201 -23.17 2.01 -11.76
C CYS A 201 -22.86 1.52 -10.33
N VAL A 202 -22.66 2.43 -9.36
CA VAL A 202 -22.63 2.09 -7.93
C VAL A 202 -23.89 2.60 -7.23
N PRO A 203 -24.46 1.86 -6.25
CA PRO A 203 -25.69 2.27 -5.57
C PRO A 203 -25.45 3.28 -4.43
N TYR A 204 -24.19 3.65 -4.17
CA TYR A 204 -23.81 4.48 -3.03
C TYR A 204 -23.97 5.98 -3.34
N PRO A 205 -24.50 6.82 -2.42
CA PRO A 205 -24.54 8.26 -2.60
C PRO A 205 -23.13 8.87 -2.73
N PHE A 206 -22.99 9.81 -3.66
CA PHE A 206 -21.75 10.53 -3.93
C PHE A 206 -21.74 11.90 -3.24
N TYR A 207 -20.60 12.24 -2.64
CA TYR A 207 -20.29 13.56 -2.11
C TYR A 207 -19.04 14.10 -2.81
N SER A 208 -19.13 15.30 -3.38
CA SER A 208 -17.97 15.98 -4.00
C SER A 208 -17.01 16.56 -2.97
N ASP A 209 -17.50 16.92 -1.79
CA ASP A 209 -16.73 17.47 -0.67
C ASP A 209 -16.61 16.43 0.46
N VAL A 210 -15.39 16.24 0.98
CA VAL A 210 -15.12 15.27 2.05
C VAL A 210 -15.68 15.71 3.40
N SER A 211 -15.80 17.02 3.64
CA SER A 211 -16.40 17.60 4.85
C SER A 211 -17.90 17.37 4.88
N GLU A 212 -18.56 17.50 3.72
CA GLU A 212 -19.99 17.17 3.59
C GLU A 212 -20.23 15.66 3.81
N LEU A 213 -19.35 14.80 3.28
CA LEU A 213 -19.39 13.37 3.56
C LEU A 213 -19.26 13.11 5.06
N ALA A 214 -18.26 13.72 5.71
CA ALA A 214 -17.98 13.58 7.14
C ALA A 214 -19.20 13.94 8.00
N ALA A 215 -19.84 15.09 7.72
CA ALA A 215 -21.02 15.57 8.44
C ALA A 215 -22.25 14.63 8.32
N ASN A 216 -22.26 13.74 7.34
CA ASN A 216 -23.37 12.84 7.06
C ASN A 216 -23.09 11.38 7.41
N CYS A 217 -21.95 11.08 8.06
CA CYS A 217 -21.56 9.73 8.43
C CYS A 217 -21.26 9.60 9.92
N ASP A 218 -21.29 8.37 10.42
CA ASP A 218 -20.86 8.01 11.79
C ASP A 218 -19.40 7.52 11.78
N ALA A 219 -18.92 7.04 10.63
CA ALA A 219 -17.53 6.65 10.43
C ALA A 219 -17.01 7.05 9.04
N LEU A 220 -15.73 7.41 8.96
CA LEU A 220 -15.00 7.60 7.71
C LEU A 220 -13.96 6.49 7.52
N VAL A 221 -13.90 5.91 6.32
CA VAL A 221 -12.87 4.94 5.93
C VAL A 221 -12.06 5.50 4.76
N ILE A 222 -10.77 5.72 4.98
CA ILE A 222 -9.85 6.31 4.02
C ILE A 222 -9.19 5.22 3.17
N CYS A 223 -9.53 5.20 1.89
CA CYS A 223 -9.07 4.21 0.90
C CYS A 223 -8.40 4.87 -0.33
N CYS A 224 -8.24 6.20 -0.32
CA CYS A 224 -7.65 6.94 -1.43
C CYS A 224 -6.11 6.90 -1.38
N GLY A 225 -5.47 7.12 -2.53
CA GLY A 225 -4.01 7.24 -2.61
C GLY A 225 -3.55 8.65 -2.23
N LEU A 226 -2.35 8.74 -1.65
CA LEU A 226 -1.69 10.01 -1.35
C LEU A 226 -1.17 10.69 -2.62
N ASN A 227 -1.45 11.98 -2.76
CA ASN A 227 -0.93 12.90 -3.76
C ASN A 227 -1.08 14.33 -3.22
N GLU A 228 -0.68 15.35 -3.99
CA GLU A 228 -0.75 16.76 -3.57
C GLU A 228 -2.17 17.20 -3.13
N GLN A 229 -3.22 16.68 -3.76
CA GLN A 229 -4.61 17.04 -3.45
C GLN A 229 -5.16 16.29 -2.22
N THR A 230 -4.62 15.12 -1.91
CA THR A 230 -5.10 14.29 -0.78
C THR A 230 -4.22 14.43 0.46
N HIS A 231 -3.08 15.10 0.37
CA HIS A 231 -2.23 15.41 1.51
C HIS A 231 -2.96 16.31 2.51
N HIS A 232 -3.11 15.85 3.76
CA HIS A 232 -3.87 16.50 4.83
C HIS A 232 -5.27 16.93 4.38
N MET A 233 -5.90 16.14 3.50
CA MET A 233 -7.28 16.38 3.06
C MET A 233 -8.27 16.16 4.21
N ILE A 234 -7.95 15.28 5.15
CA ILE A 234 -8.74 15.11 6.39
C ILE A 234 -8.14 16.03 7.45
N THR A 235 -8.54 17.31 7.40
CA THR A 235 -8.12 18.34 8.34
C THR A 235 -8.89 18.26 9.66
N ARG A 236 -8.53 19.12 10.62
CA ARG A 236 -9.30 19.34 11.85
C ARG A 236 -10.78 19.59 11.58
N GLU A 237 -11.11 20.41 10.58
CA GLU A 237 -12.49 20.76 10.23
C GLU A 237 -13.29 19.55 9.76
N VAL A 238 -12.68 18.67 8.97
CA VAL A 238 -13.31 17.42 8.51
C VAL A 238 -13.56 16.48 9.70
N LEU A 239 -12.59 16.38 10.60
CA LEU A 239 -12.71 15.55 11.81
C LEU A 239 -13.79 16.08 12.76
N LEU A 240 -13.88 17.41 12.94
CA LEU A 240 -14.94 18.04 13.72
C LEU A 240 -16.32 17.91 13.06
N ALA A 241 -16.38 17.93 11.72
CA ALA A 241 -17.61 17.68 10.98
C ALA A 241 -18.10 16.23 11.15
N LEU A 242 -17.17 15.26 11.21
CA LEU A 242 -17.48 13.87 11.55
C LEU A 242 -18.04 13.76 12.98
N GLY A 243 -17.56 14.62 13.89
CA GLY A 243 -18.16 14.88 15.19
C GLY A 243 -17.68 13.95 16.30
N LYS A 244 -18.12 14.25 17.52
CA LYS A 244 -17.66 13.60 18.75
C LYS A 244 -17.93 12.10 18.84
N GLU A 245 -19.03 11.62 18.27
CA GLU A 245 -19.34 10.19 18.18
C GLU A 245 -18.70 9.51 16.95
N GLY A 246 -17.99 10.30 16.17
CA GLY A 246 -17.40 9.94 14.89
C GLY A 246 -16.16 9.07 15.02
N MET A 247 -15.95 8.19 14.06
CA MET A 247 -14.79 7.29 14.00
C MET A 247 -14.07 7.36 12.66
N ILE A 248 -12.75 7.31 12.68
CA ILE A 248 -11.95 7.30 11.46
C ILE A 248 -11.17 6.00 11.31
N VAL A 249 -11.10 5.45 10.11
CA VAL A 249 -10.22 4.34 9.76
C VAL A 249 -9.33 4.75 8.60
N ASN A 250 -8.02 4.59 8.75
CA ASN A 250 -7.06 4.88 7.69
C ASN A 250 -6.24 3.65 7.31
N VAL A 251 -6.43 3.19 6.07
CA VAL A 251 -5.67 2.11 5.42
C VAL A 251 -4.97 2.58 4.14
N GLY A 252 -4.89 3.89 3.94
CA GLY A 252 -4.26 4.51 2.78
C GLY A 252 -2.81 4.89 3.06
N ARG A 253 -2.60 6.14 3.47
CA ARG A 253 -1.31 6.70 3.92
C ARG A 253 -1.59 7.64 5.09
N GLY A 254 -0.65 7.73 6.03
CA GLY A 254 -0.78 8.59 7.21
C GLY A 254 -1.08 10.03 6.84
N SER A 255 -0.25 10.62 5.98
CA SER A 255 -0.32 12.03 5.54
C SER A 255 -1.57 12.41 4.73
N ILE A 256 -2.57 11.54 4.61
CA ILE A 256 -3.89 11.93 4.12
C ILE A 256 -4.70 12.62 5.24
N VAL A 257 -4.45 12.21 6.48
CA VAL A 257 -5.03 12.80 7.68
C VAL A 257 -4.00 13.74 8.28
N ASP A 258 -4.44 14.89 8.78
CA ASP A 258 -3.61 15.69 9.68
C ASP A 258 -3.51 14.97 11.03
N GLU A 259 -2.46 14.17 11.20
CA GLU A 259 -2.32 13.24 12.33
C GLU A 259 -2.26 13.97 13.66
N LYS A 260 -1.59 15.13 13.67
CA LYS A 260 -1.46 15.97 14.87
C LYS A 260 -2.84 16.45 15.34
N GLU A 261 -3.66 16.94 14.43
CA GLU A 261 -5.02 17.39 14.77
C GLU A 261 -5.92 16.22 15.19
N MET A 262 -5.82 15.07 14.52
CA MET A 262 -6.55 13.85 14.90
C MET A 262 -6.19 13.39 16.32
N VAL A 263 -4.89 13.32 16.65
CA VAL A 263 -4.42 12.93 18.00
C VAL A 263 -4.99 13.85 19.06
N GLN A 264 -4.96 15.17 18.83
CA GLN A 264 -5.52 16.13 19.77
C GLN A 264 -7.02 15.92 20.00
N LEU A 265 -7.79 15.70 18.94
CA LEU A 265 -9.24 15.46 19.04
C LEU A 265 -9.57 14.16 19.76
N LEU A 266 -8.79 13.10 19.54
CA LEU A 266 -8.93 11.82 20.26
C LEU A 266 -8.65 11.99 21.76
N VAL A 267 -7.55 12.67 22.12
CA VAL A 267 -7.18 12.94 23.52
C VAL A 267 -8.22 13.81 24.22
N GLN A 268 -8.80 14.78 23.51
CA GLN A 268 -9.85 15.67 24.03
C GLN A 268 -11.25 15.03 24.04
N ALA A 269 -11.39 13.80 23.54
CA ALA A 269 -12.68 13.13 23.34
C ALA A 269 -13.66 13.97 22.50
N GLU A 270 -13.15 14.64 21.47
CA GLU A 270 -13.90 15.31 20.39
C GLU A 270 -13.98 14.44 19.13
N LEU A 271 -13.38 13.24 19.18
CA LEU A 271 -13.51 12.15 18.21
C LEU A 271 -13.59 10.83 19.00
N GLU A 272 -14.57 9.98 18.72
CA GLU A 272 -14.84 8.79 19.53
C GLU A 272 -13.74 7.75 19.38
N GLY A 273 -13.14 7.60 18.20
CA GLY A 273 -12.05 6.62 18.03
C GLY A 273 -11.43 6.60 16.64
N ALA A 274 -10.31 5.87 16.54
CA ALA A 274 -9.56 5.72 15.30
C ALA A 274 -9.00 4.30 15.10
N GLY A 275 -9.07 3.79 13.88
CA GLY A 275 -8.43 2.54 13.47
C GLY A 275 -7.37 2.82 12.42
N LEU A 276 -6.09 2.67 12.78
CA LEU A 276 -4.98 3.16 11.97
C LEU A 276 -4.07 1.99 11.58
N ASP A 277 -3.94 1.74 10.28
CA ASP A 277 -2.87 0.88 9.75
C ASP A 277 -1.66 1.69 9.30
N VAL A 278 -1.79 3.01 9.15
CA VAL A 278 -0.77 3.89 8.58
C VAL A 278 -0.63 5.17 9.40
N PHE A 279 0.58 5.73 9.41
CA PHE A 279 0.98 6.90 10.21
C PHE A 279 1.80 7.88 9.37
N GLU A 280 1.86 9.15 9.77
CA GLU A 280 2.58 10.17 8.99
C GLU A 280 4.08 9.89 8.92
N ASN A 281 4.69 9.48 10.03
CA ASN A 281 6.13 9.32 10.19
C ASN A 281 6.54 7.88 10.50
N GLU A 282 5.90 6.90 9.85
CA GLU A 282 6.20 5.48 10.05
C GLU A 282 7.71 5.17 9.97
N PRO A 283 8.26 4.35 10.89
CA PRO A 283 7.56 3.55 11.91
C PRO A 283 7.29 4.29 13.23
N ASP A 284 7.66 5.56 13.34
CA ASP A 284 7.45 6.36 14.54
C ASP A 284 5.99 6.82 14.61
N ILE A 285 5.32 6.55 15.74
CA ILE A 285 3.92 6.90 15.96
C ILE A 285 3.77 7.80 17.20
N PRO A 286 2.77 8.70 17.24
CA PRO A 286 2.52 9.55 18.41
C PRO A 286 2.32 8.72 19.69
N GLU A 287 3.06 9.04 20.75
CA GLU A 287 3.03 8.31 22.02
C GLU A 287 1.65 8.37 22.68
N GLU A 288 0.92 9.48 22.48
CA GLU A 288 -0.42 9.67 23.02
C GLU A 288 -1.38 8.58 22.54
N LEU A 289 -1.25 8.10 21.30
CA LEU A 289 -2.11 7.05 20.76
C LEU A 289 -1.92 5.70 21.47
N LEU A 290 -0.72 5.42 22.00
CA LEU A 290 -0.41 4.17 22.69
C LEU A 290 -1.18 4.02 24.00
N ALA A 291 -1.57 5.13 24.61
CA ALA A 291 -2.29 5.16 25.88
C ALA A 291 -3.82 5.07 25.72
N LEU A 292 -4.34 5.18 24.49
CA LEU A 292 -5.78 5.29 24.21
C LEU A 292 -6.42 3.92 23.96
N ASP A 293 -7.50 3.61 24.68
CA ASP A 293 -8.30 2.40 24.46
C ASP A 293 -9.37 2.54 23.37
N ASN A 294 -9.62 3.76 22.91
CA ASN A 294 -10.51 4.06 21.78
C ASN A 294 -9.77 4.11 20.43
N VAL A 295 -8.51 3.72 20.40
CA VAL A 295 -7.69 3.64 19.19
C VAL A 295 -7.19 2.21 18.97
N VAL A 296 -7.19 1.78 17.71
CA VAL A 296 -6.62 0.51 17.27
C VAL A 296 -5.47 0.80 16.31
N LEU A 297 -4.31 0.23 16.58
CA LEU A 297 -3.05 0.51 15.89
C LEU A 297 -2.55 -0.77 15.22
N SER A 298 -2.32 -0.72 13.91
CA SER A 298 -1.75 -1.79 13.11
C SER A 298 -0.47 -1.29 12.41
N PRO A 299 0.61 -2.09 12.36
CA PRO A 299 1.91 -1.64 11.88
C PRO A 299 2.06 -1.72 10.35
N HIS A 300 1.16 -1.08 9.60
CA HIS A 300 1.13 -1.11 8.13
C HIS A 300 1.15 -2.53 7.56
N SER A 301 0.26 -3.36 8.10
CA SER A 301 0.24 -4.81 7.90
C SER A 301 -1.01 -5.30 7.17
N ALA A 302 -1.80 -4.41 6.57
CA ALA A 302 -2.99 -4.75 5.78
C ALA A 302 -2.81 -5.89 4.79
N VAL A 303 -1.58 -6.11 4.30
CA VAL A 303 -1.26 -7.08 3.25
C VAL A 303 -0.30 -8.18 3.71
N PHE A 304 -0.06 -8.28 5.02
CA PHE A 304 0.88 -9.25 5.60
C PHE A 304 0.21 -10.62 5.77
N THR A 305 -0.25 -11.17 4.64
CA THR A 305 -0.78 -12.54 4.53
C THR A 305 0.11 -13.36 3.59
N PRO A 306 0.23 -14.68 3.81
CA PRO A 306 0.94 -15.55 2.87
C PRO A 306 0.39 -15.46 1.44
N GLU A 307 -0.93 -15.33 1.30
CA GLU A 307 -1.65 -15.18 0.03
C GLU A 307 -1.24 -13.90 -0.69
N SER A 308 -1.34 -12.74 -0.03
CA SER A 308 -0.90 -11.46 -0.60
C SER A 308 0.57 -11.53 -1.01
N PHE A 309 1.46 -12.02 -0.14
CA PHE A 309 2.88 -12.08 -0.47
C PHE A 309 3.18 -13.03 -1.64
N SER A 310 2.45 -14.14 -1.75
CA SER A 310 2.58 -15.08 -2.86
C SER A 310 2.18 -14.44 -4.17
N ASP A 311 1.03 -13.75 -4.18
CA ASP A 311 0.53 -13.02 -5.34
C ASP A 311 1.50 -11.93 -5.79
N ILE A 312 2.13 -11.23 -4.86
CA ILE A 312 3.13 -10.19 -5.16
C ILE A 312 4.41 -10.76 -5.73
N CYS A 313 4.90 -11.86 -5.16
CA CYS A 313 6.05 -12.54 -5.73
C CYS A 313 5.76 -12.99 -7.18
N ASN A 314 4.56 -13.56 -7.42
CA ASN A 314 4.12 -13.96 -8.75
C ASN A 314 3.98 -12.76 -9.70
N LEU A 315 3.42 -11.66 -9.22
CA LEU A 315 3.19 -10.44 -10.02
C LEU A 315 4.51 -9.73 -10.35
N ALA A 316 5.45 -9.68 -9.41
CA ALA A 316 6.78 -9.12 -9.62
C ALA A 316 7.53 -9.91 -10.70
N VAL A 317 7.63 -11.23 -10.54
CA VAL A 317 8.28 -12.10 -11.52
C VAL A 317 7.57 -12.02 -12.88
N GLY A 318 6.23 -12.11 -12.89
CA GLY A 318 5.45 -12.08 -14.12
C GLY A 318 5.57 -10.77 -14.89
N ASN A 319 5.64 -9.61 -14.21
CA ASN A 319 5.88 -8.33 -14.88
C ASN A 319 7.32 -8.20 -15.41
N LEU A 320 8.33 -8.70 -14.68
CA LEU A 320 9.70 -8.75 -15.17
C LEU A 320 9.81 -9.63 -16.42
N GLU A 321 9.24 -10.83 -16.38
CA GLU A 321 9.22 -11.76 -17.51
C GLU A 321 8.49 -11.19 -18.72
N ALA A 322 7.32 -10.57 -18.50
CA ALA A 322 6.56 -9.92 -19.56
C ALA A 322 7.38 -8.79 -20.20
N PHE A 323 7.98 -7.92 -19.39
CA PHE A 323 8.79 -6.81 -19.84
C PHE A 323 10.00 -7.26 -20.67
N PHE A 324 10.82 -8.19 -20.15
CA PHE A 324 12.00 -8.66 -20.87
C PHE A 324 11.68 -9.52 -22.10
N SER A 325 10.45 -10.04 -22.18
CA SER A 325 9.92 -10.73 -23.36
C SER A 325 9.17 -9.82 -24.33
N ASN A 326 9.15 -8.51 -24.12
CA ASN A 326 8.36 -7.53 -24.89
C ASN A 326 6.86 -7.87 -24.97
N LYS A 327 6.30 -8.43 -23.91
CA LYS A 327 4.86 -8.68 -23.74
C LYS A 327 4.22 -7.56 -22.92
N PRO A 328 2.88 -7.37 -23.00
CA PRO A 328 2.17 -6.44 -22.14
C PRO A 328 2.41 -6.74 -20.66
N LEU A 329 2.61 -5.69 -19.85
CA LEU A 329 2.72 -5.80 -18.39
C LEU A 329 1.42 -6.35 -17.81
N LEU A 330 1.55 -7.13 -16.72
CA LEU A 330 0.40 -7.73 -16.05
C LEU A 330 -0.37 -6.69 -15.22
N SER A 331 0.34 -5.72 -14.64
CA SER A 331 -0.25 -4.72 -13.74
C SER A 331 0.29 -3.30 -14.01
N PRO A 332 0.12 -2.75 -15.23
CA PRO A 332 0.62 -1.42 -15.54
C PRO A 332 -0.08 -0.34 -14.71
N VAL A 333 0.69 0.60 -14.19
CA VAL A 333 0.19 1.82 -13.56
C VAL A 333 -0.07 2.83 -14.68
N LEU A 334 -1.34 3.22 -14.84
CA LEU A 334 -1.72 4.21 -15.84
C LEU A 334 -1.46 5.62 -15.31
N TYR A 335 -0.73 6.41 -16.10
CA TYR A 335 -0.58 7.84 -15.87
C TYR A 335 -1.96 8.51 -15.98
N GLN A 336 -2.46 9.06 -14.88
CA GLN A 336 -3.67 9.89 -14.87
C GLN A 336 -3.30 11.36 -14.95
#